data_AF-A0ABD6ISM1-F1
#
_entry.id   AF-A0ABD6ISM1-F1
#
_cell.length_a   1.000
_cell.length_b   1.000
_cell.length_c   1.000
_cell.angle_alpha   90.00
_cell.angle_beta   90.00
_cell.angle_gamma   90.00
#
_symmetry.space_group_name_H-M   'P 1'
#
loop_
_entity.id
_entity.type
_entity.pdbx_description
1 polymer ?
#
loop_
_entity_poly.entity_id
_entity_poly.type
_entity_poly.pdbx_seq_one_letter_code
_entity_poly.pdbx_strand_id
1 'polypeptide(L)' 'MSDDETSGRSLARAHLSQLIELFGTDGCLRISTGSSEPDPAAVTAEPEGDERT' A
#
# COMPACT_ATOMS: atom_id res chain seq x y z
N MET A 1 -12.01 -18.37 -23.92
CA MET A 1 -11.61 -17.01 -23.52
C MET A 1 -11.22 -17.10 -22.06
N SER A 2 -10.10 -16.51 -21.67
CA SER A 2 -9.42 -16.75 -20.39
C SER A 2 -10.26 -16.36 -19.17
N ASP A 3 -10.98 -17.32 -18.58
CA ASP A 3 -11.66 -17.15 -17.29
C ASP A 3 -10.69 -16.70 -16.17
N ASP A 4 -9.41 -17.08 -16.30
CA ASP A 4 -8.31 -16.69 -15.42
C ASP A 4 -8.00 -15.17 -15.47
N GLU A 5 -8.02 -14.56 -16.67
CA GLU A 5 -7.83 -13.11 -16.84
C GLU A 5 -9.00 -12.32 -16.25
N THR A 6 -10.20 -12.87 -16.32
CA THR A 6 -11.43 -12.24 -15.79
C THR A 6 -11.41 -12.23 -14.26
N SER A 7 -10.93 -13.31 -13.65
CA SER A 7 -10.73 -13.42 -12.20
C SER A 7 -9.63 -12.48 -11.70
N GLY A 8 -8.47 -12.46 -12.37
CA GLY A 8 -7.36 -11.57 -12.03
C GLY A 8 -7.70 -10.08 -12.20
N ARG A 9 -8.42 -9.71 -13.27
CA ARG A 9 -8.92 -8.33 -13.45
C ARG A 9 -9.92 -7.94 -12.37
N SER A 10 -10.75 -8.88 -11.90
CA SER A 10 -11.71 -8.64 -10.82
C SER A 10 -11.01 -8.38 -9.49
N LEU A 11 -9.96 -9.15 -9.18
CA LEU A 11 -9.15 -8.96 -7.97
C LEU A 11 -8.38 -7.63 -8.02
N ALA A 12 -7.70 -7.34 -9.12
CA ALA A 12 -6.96 -6.08 -9.29
C ALA A 12 -7.89 -4.87 -9.17
N ARG A 13 -9.09 -4.94 -9.77
CA ARG A 13 -10.11 -3.88 -9.65
C ARG A 13 -10.63 -3.72 -8.22
N ALA A 14 -10.91 -4.82 -7.53
CA ALA A 14 -11.34 -4.78 -6.14
C ALA A 14 -10.26 -4.16 -5.24
N HIS A 15 -9.00 -4.55 -5.46
CA HIS A 15 -7.87 -4.01 -4.72
C HIS A 15 -7.64 -2.52 -4.98
N LEU A 16 -7.70 -2.08 -6.24
CA LEU A 16 -7.63 -0.66 -6.59
C LEU A 16 -8.78 0.14 -5.98
N SER A 17 -9.99 -0.42 -5.90
CA SER A 17 -11.14 0.25 -5.26
C SER A 17 -10.87 0.48 -3.77
N GLN A 18 -10.33 -0.52 -3.06
CA GLN A 18 -9.92 -0.38 -1.66
C GLN A 18 -8.87 0.73 -1.49
N LEU A 19 -7.85 0.77 -2.36
CA LEU A 19 -6.82 1.81 -2.29
C LEU A 19 -7.39 3.21 -2.52
N ILE A 20 -8.39 3.37 -3.41
CA ILE A 20 -9.08 4.64 -3.63
C ILE A 20 -9.92 5.03 -2.41
N GLU A 21 -10.60 4.09 -1.75
CA GLU A 21 -11.38 4.38 -0.54
C GLU A 21 -10.49 4.83 0.62
N LEU A 22 -9.29 4.21 0.78
CA LEU A 22 -8.38 4.52 1.88
C LEU A 22 -7.51 5.76 1.63
N PHE A 23 -6.99 5.92 0.41
CA PHE A 23 -5.95 6.90 0.09
C PHE A 23 -6.34 7.88 -1.02
N GLY A 24 -7.48 7.67 -1.66
CA GLY A 24 -7.95 8.53 -2.74
C GLY A 24 -8.46 9.87 -2.23
N THR A 25 -8.52 10.83 -3.15
CA THR A 25 -9.12 12.15 -2.95
C THR A 25 -9.97 12.45 -4.18
N ASP A 26 -11.19 12.95 -3.99
CA ASP A 26 -12.14 13.21 -5.09
C ASP A 26 -12.42 11.96 -5.98
N GLY A 27 -12.40 10.76 -5.38
CA GLY A 27 -12.61 9.51 -6.11
C GLY A 27 -11.47 9.11 -7.04
N CYS A 28 -10.32 9.78 -6.95
CA CYS A 28 -9.11 9.46 -7.72
C CYS A 28 -7.95 9.10 -6.78
N LEU A 29 -7.16 8.09 -7.14
CA LEU A 29 -5.90 7.75 -6.47
C LEU A 29 -4.72 8.29 -7.30
N ARG A 30 -3.91 9.18 -6.72
CA ARG A 30 -2.70 9.71 -7.36
C ARG A 30 -1.50 8.83 -7.03
N ILE A 31 -1.05 8.04 -8.01
CA ILE A 31 0.18 7.25 -7.90
C ILE A 31 1.37 8.14 -8.29
N SER A 32 2.26 8.42 -7.34
CA SER A 32 3.55 9.06 -7.63
C SER A 32 4.59 7.97 -7.86
N THR A 33 5.03 7.77 -9.10
CA THR A 33 6.13 6.84 -9.43
C THR A 33 7.50 7.49 -9.25
N GLY A 34 7.63 8.43 -8.31
CA GLY A 34 8.93 8.95 -7.92
C GLY A 34 9.73 7.85 -7.23
N SER A 35 11.06 7.84 -7.40
CA SER A 35 11.92 6.96 -6.61
C SER A 35 11.75 7.30 -5.14
N SER A 36 10.92 6.53 -4.44
CA SER A 36 10.87 6.56 -2.98
C SER A 36 11.97 5.62 -2.54
N GLU A 37 13.21 6.10 -2.55
CA GLU A 37 14.29 5.40 -1.83
C GLU A 37 13.82 5.29 -0.38
N PRO A 38 13.67 4.07 0.17
CA PRO A 38 13.30 3.90 1.57
C PRO A 38 14.41 4.54 2.39
N ASP A 39 14.11 5.65 3.05
CA ASP A 39 15.07 6.32 3.91
C ASP A 39 15.47 5.34 5.04
N PRO A 40 16.74 4.90 5.09
CA PRO A 40 17.17 3.90 6.06
C PRO A 40 17.15 4.43 7.50
N ALA A 41 16.92 5.72 7.74
CA ALA A 41 16.81 6.29 9.09
C ALA A 41 15.42 6.11 9.71
N ALA A 42 14.39 5.73 8.93
CA ALA A 42 13.07 5.39 9.48
C ALA A 42 13.02 4.02 10.19
N VAL A 43 14.05 3.18 10.02
CA VAL A 43 14.20 1.84 10.65
C VAL A 43 15.08 1.90 11.90
N THR A 44 15.25 3.08 12.50
CA THR A 44 15.90 3.25 13.81
C THR A 44 14.92 3.85 14.82
N ALA A 45 13.66 3.40 14.80
CA ALA A 45 12.81 3.49 15.98
C ALA A 45 13.17 2.31 16.88
N GLU A 46 14.19 2.54 17.71
CA GLU A 46 14.55 1.70 18.86
C GLU A 46 13.25 1.36 19.64
N PRO A 47 12.99 0.10 20.01
CA PRO A 47 11.95 -0.18 20.99
C PRO A 47 12.46 0.30 22.36
N GLU A 48 12.07 1.53 22.72
CA GLU A 48 12.29 2.09 24.04
C GLU A 48 11.48 1.29 25.07
N GLY A 49 12.19 0.38 25.76
CA GLY A 49 11.99 -0.04 27.16
C GLY A 49 10.66 -0.63 27.63
N ASP A 50 10.71 -1.85 28.17
CA ASP A 50 10.02 -2.19 29.43
C ASP A 50 10.83 -3.26 30.20
N GLU A 51 11.52 -2.78 31.25
CA GLU A 51 11.82 -3.35 32.59
C GLU A 51 11.45 -4.84 32.87
N ARG A 52 12.22 -5.65 33.61
CA ARG A 52 12.48 -5.57 35.07
C ARG A 52 13.46 -6.66 35.51
N THR A 53 14.33 -6.27 36.45
CA THR A 53 14.95 -7.02 37.58
C THR A 53 15.37 -8.48 37.41
#